data_AF-A0A3A0BQ27-F1
#
_entry.id   AF-A0A3A0BQ27-F1
#
_cell.length_a   1.000
_cell.length_b   1.000
_cell.length_c   1.000
_cell.angle_alpha   90.00
_cell.angle_beta   90.00
_cell.angle_gamma   90.00
#
_symmetry.space_group_name_H-M   'P 1'
#
loop_
_entity.id
_entity.type
_entity.pdbx_description
1 polymer ?
#
loop_
_entity_poly.entity_id
_entity_poly.type
_entity_poly.pdbx_seq_one_letter_code
_entity_poly.pdbx_strand_id
1 'polypeptide(L)'
;MQEYPVLPQRAGSRPPTTPWMPHMQINVKPEAVIKAELMRRIYALPNVRNEPTRISIPGARAIWLDEDLPLAHGEVILEGREFAHIHPDASFHITLSPERAREAIAAGWAEPHPLAGQIGIEGMVLIYTPRDADELDVIFQLVVDSYNFVTGRSVQPSVIESQLLER
;
A
#
# COMPACT_ATOMS: atom_id res chain seq x y z
N MET A 1 -8.02 -4.33 19.50
CA MET A 1 -7.01 -4.34 18.42
C MET A 1 -7.71 -4.85 17.18
N GLN A 2 -7.39 -4.29 16.02
CA GLN A 2 -7.97 -4.77 14.75
C GLN A 2 -7.42 -6.16 14.46
N GLU A 3 -8.30 -7.14 14.29
CA GLU A 3 -7.90 -8.50 13.94
C GLU A 3 -7.62 -8.56 12.43
N TYR A 4 -6.41 -8.98 12.08
CA TYR A 4 -6.00 -9.16 10.69
C TYR A 4 -5.93 -10.66 10.35
N PRO A 5 -6.24 -11.06 9.11
CA PRO A 5 -5.91 -12.40 8.65
C PRO A 5 -4.40 -12.58 8.61
N VAL A 6 -3.92 -13.76 9.03
CA VAL A 6 -2.49 -14.10 9.03
C VAL A 6 -1.92 -14.04 7.61
N LEU A 7 -0.78 -13.36 7.43
CA LEU A 7 -0.12 -13.27 6.12
C LEU A 7 0.60 -14.58 5.78
N PRO A 8 0.43 -15.12 4.56
CA PRO A 8 1.26 -16.21 4.08
C PRO A 8 2.71 -15.74 3.88
N GLN A 9 3.67 -16.67 3.89
CA GLN A 9 5.04 -16.36 3.54
C GLN A 9 5.15 -16.08 2.04
N ARG A 10 5.73 -14.94 1.68
CA ARG A 10 5.99 -14.60 0.28
C ARG A 10 7.05 -15.52 -0.30
N ALA A 11 6.75 -16.13 -1.45
CA ALA A 11 7.69 -17.01 -2.13
C ALA A 11 8.86 -16.25 -2.79
N GLY A 12 10.03 -16.88 -2.84
CA GLY A 12 11.22 -16.33 -3.52
C GLY A 12 11.93 -15.21 -2.76
N SER A 13 12.94 -14.61 -3.39
CA SER A 13 13.75 -13.56 -2.77
C SER A 13 13.05 -12.20 -2.77
N ARG A 14 13.38 -11.37 -1.78
CA ARG A 14 13.00 -9.95 -1.77
C ARG A 14 13.65 -9.24 -2.98
N PRO A 15 12.93 -8.36 -3.68
CA PRO A 15 13.52 -7.55 -4.73
C PRO A 15 14.54 -6.57 -4.12
N PRO A 16 15.63 -6.24 -4.83
CA PRO A 16 16.58 -5.22 -4.37
C PRO A 16 15.94 -3.82 -4.40
N THR A 17 16.33 -2.97 -3.46
CA THR A 17 15.81 -1.61 -3.30
C THR A 17 16.94 -0.61 -3.03
N THR A 18 16.67 0.68 -3.22
CA THR A 18 17.59 1.76 -2.83
C THR A 18 17.46 2.05 -1.32
N PRO A 19 18.54 2.08 -0.53
CA PRO A 19 18.46 2.37 0.91
C PRO A 19 18.38 3.88 1.24
N TRP A 20 18.16 4.74 0.23
CA TRP A 20 18.12 6.21 0.33
C TRP A 20 16.96 6.78 -0.51
N MET A 21 16.75 8.10 -0.47
CA MET A 21 15.71 8.77 -1.25
C MET A 21 16.13 9.07 -2.70
N PRO A 22 15.29 8.76 -3.70
CA PRO A 22 14.00 8.07 -3.59
C PRO A 22 14.17 6.57 -3.28
N HIS A 23 13.34 6.04 -2.37
CA HIS A 23 13.30 4.60 -2.04
C HIS A 23 12.45 3.87 -3.09
N MET A 24 13.06 2.97 -3.85
CA MET A 24 12.43 2.31 -4.98
C MET A 24 12.95 0.89 -5.13
N GLN A 25 12.19 0.03 -5.81
CA GLN A 25 12.72 -1.25 -6.28
C GLN A 25 13.66 -1.05 -7.48
N ILE A 26 14.66 -1.93 -7.58
CA ILE A 26 15.67 -1.89 -8.62
C ILE A 26 15.39 -2.99 -9.65
N ASN A 27 15.37 -2.61 -10.93
CA ASN A 27 15.23 -3.53 -12.08
C ASN A 27 13.95 -4.40 -12.07
N VAL A 28 12.86 -3.90 -11.48
CA VAL A 28 11.57 -4.59 -11.51
C VAL A 28 10.69 -4.07 -12.64
N LYS A 29 10.12 -5.01 -13.40
CA LYS A 29 9.12 -4.74 -14.44
C LYS A 29 7.82 -5.40 -13.99
N PRO A 30 6.75 -4.64 -13.74
CA PRO A 30 5.49 -5.22 -13.31
C PRO A 30 4.80 -5.93 -14.48
N GLU A 31 4.13 -7.04 -14.19
CA GLU A 31 3.21 -7.67 -15.13
C GLU A 31 2.01 -6.74 -15.37
N ALA A 32 1.79 -6.36 -16.63
CA ALA A 32 0.87 -5.27 -16.97
C ALA A 32 -0.57 -5.54 -16.51
N VAL A 33 -1.03 -6.78 -16.64
CA VAL A 33 -2.37 -7.21 -16.20
C VAL A 33 -2.51 -7.14 -14.68
N ILE A 34 -1.50 -7.63 -13.94
CA ILE A 34 -1.50 -7.62 -12.48
C ILE A 34 -1.44 -6.19 -11.94
N LYS A 35 -0.60 -5.33 -12.53
CA LYS A 35 -0.53 -3.91 -12.19
C LYS A 35 -1.86 -3.20 -12.47
N ALA A 36 -2.46 -3.44 -13.63
CA ALA A 36 -3.74 -2.81 -13.97
C ALA A 36 -4.83 -3.23 -12.98
N GLU A 37 -4.86 -4.50 -12.60
CA GLU A 37 -5.81 -5.01 -11.61
C GLU A 37 -5.55 -4.44 -10.21
N LEU A 38 -4.29 -4.35 -9.77
CA LEU A 38 -3.94 -3.70 -8.50
C LEU A 38 -4.48 -2.27 -8.46
N MET A 39 -4.19 -1.47 -9.49
CA MET A 39 -4.68 -0.10 -9.60
C MET A 39 -6.21 -0.05 -9.57
N ARG A 40 -6.87 -0.95 -10.30
CA ARG A 40 -8.33 -1.05 -10.34
C ARG A 40 -8.93 -1.30 -8.95
N ARG A 41 -8.36 -2.23 -8.18
CA ARG A 41 -8.82 -2.56 -6.82
C ARG A 41 -8.53 -1.43 -5.82
N ILE A 42 -7.34 -0.85 -5.86
CA ILE A 42 -6.96 0.28 -4.99
C ILE A 42 -7.90 1.46 -5.18
N TYR A 43 -8.16 1.87 -6.42
CA TYR A 43 -9.01 3.05 -6.69
C TYR A 43 -10.51 2.74 -6.65
N ALA A 44 -10.89 1.50 -6.37
CA ALA A 44 -12.26 1.13 -6.03
C ALA A 44 -12.54 1.27 -4.52
N LEU A 45 -11.52 1.52 -3.70
CA LEU A 45 -11.72 1.79 -2.28
C LEU A 45 -12.65 3.00 -2.08
N PRO A 46 -13.54 2.99 -1.07
CA PRO A 46 -14.47 4.08 -0.86
C PRO A 46 -13.73 5.38 -0.53
N ASN A 47 -14.15 6.48 -1.16
CA ASN A 47 -13.58 7.81 -0.94
C ASN A 47 -12.08 7.92 -1.29
N VAL A 48 -11.63 7.13 -2.27
CA VAL A 48 -10.27 7.15 -2.80
C VAL A 48 -10.26 7.67 -4.24
N ARG A 49 -9.34 8.59 -4.54
CA ARG A 49 -9.12 9.18 -5.86
C ARG A 49 -7.71 8.90 -6.36
N ASN A 50 -7.60 8.80 -7.69
CA ASN A 50 -6.32 8.69 -8.39
C ASN A 50 -5.81 10.07 -8.77
N GLU A 51 -4.86 10.60 -8.00
CA GLU A 51 -4.31 11.94 -8.17
C GLU A 51 -2.79 11.91 -8.51
N PRO A 52 -2.23 12.97 -9.12
CA PRO A 52 -0.78 13.14 -9.16
C PRO A 52 -0.21 13.15 -7.73
N THR A 53 0.86 12.39 -7.50
CA THR A 53 1.58 12.43 -6.23
C THR A 53 2.17 13.81 -5.96
N ARG A 54 2.24 14.19 -4.67
CA ARG A 54 2.92 15.41 -4.21
C ARG A 54 4.25 15.13 -3.51
N ILE A 55 4.51 13.87 -3.14
CA ILE A 55 5.69 13.49 -2.34
C ILE A 55 6.61 12.47 -3.02
N SER A 56 6.13 11.79 -4.06
CA SER A 56 6.87 10.71 -4.71
C SER A 56 7.50 11.14 -6.03
N ILE A 57 8.12 10.18 -6.71
CA ILE A 57 8.84 10.35 -7.97
C ILE A 57 7.91 10.66 -9.15
N PRO A 58 8.44 11.23 -10.26
CA PRO A 58 7.68 11.40 -11.49
C PRO A 58 7.04 10.09 -11.98
N GLY A 59 5.75 10.15 -12.32
CA GLY A 59 4.98 8.99 -12.80
C GLY A 59 4.35 8.14 -11.69
N ALA A 60 4.73 8.34 -10.43
CA ALA A 60 3.98 7.76 -9.31
C ALA A 60 2.61 8.45 -9.16
N ARG A 61 1.65 7.71 -8.59
CA ARG A 61 0.28 8.17 -8.39
C ARG A 61 -0.08 8.15 -6.91
N ALA A 62 -0.69 9.23 -6.44
CA ALA A 62 -1.27 9.28 -5.11
C ALA A 62 -2.47 8.33 -5.03
N ILE A 63 -2.63 7.74 -3.86
CA ILE A 63 -3.86 7.13 -3.41
C ILE A 63 -4.47 8.15 -2.44
N TRP A 64 -5.34 9.01 -2.97
CA TRP A 64 -5.77 10.25 -2.32
C TRP A 64 -7.14 10.08 -1.67
N LEU A 65 -7.28 10.37 -0.37
CA LEU A 65 -8.56 10.32 0.32
C LEU A 65 -9.38 11.60 0.04
N ASP A 66 -10.71 11.48 -0.01
CA ASP A 66 -11.58 12.67 -0.07
C ASP A 66 -11.33 13.63 1.11
N GLU A 67 -11.43 14.94 0.87
CA GLU A 67 -11.07 15.98 1.86
C GLU A 67 -11.92 15.95 3.13
N ASP A 68 -13.18 15.50 3.02
CA ASP A 68 -14.13 15.48 4.14
C ASP A 68 -14.15 14.15 4.89
N LEU A 69 -13.36 13.15 4.46
CA LEU A 69 -13.29 11.85 5.12
C LEU A 69 -12.67 11.96 6.52
N PRO A 70 -13.34 11.55 7.61
CA PRO A 70 -12.71 11.52 8.92
C PRO A 70 -11.53 10.53 8.95
N LEU A 71 -10.43 10.92 9.60
CA LEU A 71 -9.24 10.10 9.76
C LEU A 71 -9.04 9.72 11.22
N ALA A 72 -8.75 8.45 11.48
CA ALA A 72 -8.37 7.98 12.82
C ALA A 72 -6.88 8.22 13.09
N HIS A 73 -6.05 8.06 12.06
CA HIS A 73 -4.61 8.21 12.10
C HIS A 73 -4.13 9.16 11.00
N GLY A 74 -4.58 10.42 11.04
CA GLY A 74 -4.19 11.43 10.05
C GLY A 74 -2.73 11.87 10.17
N GLU A 75 -2.14 11.72 11.35
CA GLU A 75 -0.73 12.05 11.66
C GLU A 75 0.30 11.23 10.89
N VAL A 76 -0.12 10.12 10.28
CA VAL A 76 0.77 9.24 9.50
C VAL A 76 0.74 9.53 7.99
N ILE A 77 -0.07 10.51 7.56
CA ILE A 77 -0.11 11.02 6.19
C ILE A 77 0.92 12.13 6.05
N LEU A 78 1.88 11.97 5.13
CA LEU A 78 2.97 12.93 4.97
C LEU A 78 2.56 14.21 4.23
N GLU A 79 1.55 14.14 3.37
CA GLU A 79 1.13 15.27 2.55
C GLU A 79 -0.37 15.22 2.20
N GLY A 80 -1.09 16.27 2.58
CA GLY A 80 -2.52 16.44 2.30
C GLY A 80 -3.36 15.22 2.68
N ARG A 81 -3.89 14.52 1.67
CA ARG A 81 -4.71 13.30 1.84
C ARG A 81 -4.12 12.09 1.12
N GLU A 82 -2.85 12.17 0.73
CA GLU A 82 -2.10 11.09 0.09
C GLU A 82 -1.69 10.05 1.13
N PHE A 83 -2.61 9.17 1.52
CA PHE A 83 -2.31 8.15 2.56
C PHE A 83 -1.32 7.09 2.08
N ALA A 84 -1.14 6.99 0.76
CA ALA A 84 -0.21 6.10 0.10
C ALA A 84 0.08 6.60 -1.32
N HIS A 85 1.14 6.07 -1.93
CA HIS A 85 1.40 6.29 -3.35
C HIS A 85 2.07 5.11 -4.01
N ILE A 86 1.76 4.91 -5.28
CA ILE A 86 2.23 3.79 -6.09
C ILE A 86 3.17 4.25 -7.19
N HIS A 87 4.34 3.60 -7.24
CA HIS A 87 5.39 3.85 -8.22
C HIS A 87 5.04 3.24 -9.59
N PRO A 88 5.73 3.67 -10.67
CA PRO A 88 5.55 3.07 -11.99
C PRO A 88 5.81 1.56 -12.06
N ASP A 89 6.66 1.01 -11.19
CA ASP A 89 6.94 -0.43 -11.07
C ASP A 89 5.89 -1.20 -10.25
N ALA A 90 4.83 -0.53 -9.80
CA ALA A 90 3.76 -1.04 -8.94
C ALA A 90 4.18 -1.45 -7.52
N SER A 91 5.40 -1.12 -7.09
CA SER A 91 5.73 -1.00 -5.67
C SER A 91 5.07 0.26 -5.10
N PHE A 92 4.82 0.30 -3.80
CA PHE A 92 4.15 1.46 -3.21
C PHE A 92 4.48 1.66 -1.74
N HIS A 93 4.41 2.92 -1.32
CA HIS A 93 4.52 3.29 0.07
C HIS A 93 3.14 3.40 0.70
N ILE A 94 2.95 2.72 1.84
CA ILE A 94 1.77 2.79 2.70
C ILE A 94 2.23 2.93 4.16
N THR A 95 1.30 3.32 5.03
CA THR A 95 1.47 3.20 6.47
C THR A 95 0.48 2.18 7.04
N LEU A 96 1.00 1.13 7.66
CA LEU A 96 0.24 0.12 8.40
C LEU A 96 0.24 0.43 9.91
N SER A 97 -0.55 -0.30 10.69
CA SER A 97 -0.29 -0.35 12.13
C SER A 97 1.12 -0.92 12.38
N PRO A 98 1.84 -0.51 13.45
CA PRO A 98 3.19 -1.01 13.71
C PRO A 98 3.29 -2.54 13.85
N GLU A 99 2.23 -3.19 14.36
CA GLU A 99 2.14 -4.65 14.43
C GLU A 99 2.00 -5.27 13.04
N ARG A 100 1.10 -4.76 12.21
CA ARG A 100 0.86 -5.28 10.86
C ARG A 100 2.04 -5.04 9.92
N ALA A 101 2.74 -3.92 10.07
CA ALA A 101 4.00 -3.66 9.36
C ALA A 101 5.07 -4.70 9.69
N ARG A 102 5.27 -5.01 10.98
CA ARG A 102 6.21 -6.04 11.42
C ARG A 102 5.87 -7.41 10.84
N GLU A 103 4.59 -7.78 10.81
CA GLU A 103 4.12 -9.02 10.19
C GLU A 103 4.40 -9.05 8.68
N ALA A 104 4.06 -7.97 7.96
CA ALA A 104 4.30 -7.87 6.51
C ALA A 104 5.79 -7.97 6.14
N ILE A 105 6.66 -7.35 6.93
CA ILE A 105 8.11 -7.44 6.77
C ILE A 105 8.60 -8.87 7.04
N ALA A 106 8.15 -9.48 8.15
CA ALA A 106 8.53 -10.83 8.53
C ALA A 106 8.06 -11.87 7.49
N ALA A 107 6.88 -11.70 6.92
CA ALA A 107 6.32 -12.53 5.86
C ALA A 107 6.90 -12.23 4.47
N GLY A 108 7.76 -11.22 4.33
CA GLY A 108 8.49 -10.93 3.09
C GLY A 108 7.73 -10.08 2.06
N TRP A 109 6.61 -9.46 2.45
CA TRP A 109 5.80 -8.59 1.59
C TRP A 109 6.28 -7.14 1.54
N ALA A 110 7.09 -6.75 2.52
CA ALA A 110 7.50 -5.36 2.72
C ALA A 110 8.93 -5.21 3.22
N GLU A 111 9.43 -3.98 3.21
CA GLU A 111 10.54 -3.52 4.04
C GLU A 111 10.28 -2.13 4.65
N PRO A 112 10.92 -1.78 5.78
CA PRO A 112 10.79 -0.45 6.35
C PRO A 112 11.22 0.64 5.38
N HIS A 113 10.47 1.75 5.33
CA HIS A 113 10.94 2.93 4.63
C HIS A 113 12.16 3.52 5.36
N PRO A 114 13.24 3.97 4.67
CA PRO A 114 14.44 4.53 5.29
C PRO A 114 14.22 5.68 6.30
N LEU A 115 13.12 6.42 6.18
CA LEU A 115 12.79 7.53 7.06
C LEU A 115 11.89 7.11 8.24
N ALA A 116 11.29 5.92 8.22
CA ALA A 116 10.27 5.47 9.19
C ALA A 116 10.70 5.69 10.65
N GLY A 117 11.90 5.20 11.01
CA GLY A 117 12.44 5.38 12.35
C GLY A 117 12.91 6.81 12.67
N GLN A 118 13.24 7.60 11.65
CA GLN A 118 13.69 9.00 11.83
C GLN A 118 12.52 9.94 12.13
N ILE A 119 11.35 9.66 11.54
CA ILE A 119 10.14 10.48 11.70
C ILE A 119 9.11 9.87 12.66
N GLY A 120 9.41 8.71 13.25
CA GLY A 120 8.55 8.05 14.24
C GLY A 120 7.32 7.35 13.65
N ILE A 121 7.29 7.08 12.35
CA ILE A 121 6.20 6.34 11.70
C ILE A 121 6.67 4.91 11.43
N GLU A 122 6.70 4.08 12.48
CA GLU A 122 7.21 2.69 12.41
C GLU A 122 6.48 1.83 11.39
N GLY A 123 5.20 2.14 11.13
CA GLY A 123 4.36 1.42 10.16
C GLY A 123 4.59 1.78 8.70
N MET A 124 5.44 2.77 8.40
CA MET A 124 5.72 3.23 7.04
C MET A 124 6.66 2.26 6.33
N VAL A 125 6.16 1.63 5.28
CA VAL A 125 6.86 0.55 4.56
C VAL A 125 6.82 0.77 3.06
N LEU A 126 7.73 0.10 2.34
CA LEU A 126 7.60 -0.16 0.91
C LEU A 126 6.99 -1.57 0.74
N ILE A 127 5.84 -1.66 0.08
CA ILE A 127 5.25 -2.93 -0.36
C ILE A 127 5.80 -3.27 -1.74
N TYR A 128 6.15 -4.54 -1.93
CA TYR A 128 6.74 -4.99 -3.19
C TYR A 128 5.71 -5.14 -4.31
N THR A 129 6.17 -4.98 -5.55
CA THR A 129 5.41 -5.27 -6.77
C THR A 129 4.83 -6.70 -6.75
N PRO A 130 3.51 -6.89 -6.94
CA PRO A 130 2.91 -8.22 -7.08
C PRO A 130 3.37 -8.87 -8.39
N ARG A 131 3.71 -10.17 -8.32
CA ARG A 131 4.14 -10.95 -9.49
C ARG A 131 3.00 -11.69 -10.19
N ASP A 132 1.97 -12.06 -9.44
CA ASP A 132 0.85 -12.88 -9.89
C ASP A 132 -0.43 -12.52 -9.12
N ALA A 133 -1.52 -13.23 -9.42
CA ALA A 133 -2.83 -13.00 -8.81
C ALA A 133 -2.85 -13.33 -7.31
N ASP A 134 -2.10 -14.34 -6.87
CA ASP A 134 -2.06 -14.73 -5.45
C ASP A 134 -1.33 -13.67 -4.62
N GLU A 135 -0.22 -13.13 -5.14
CA GLU A 135 0.47 -12.01 -4.51
C GLU A 135 -0.38 -10.74 -4.49
N LEU A 136 -1.10 -10.49 -5.58
CA LEU A 136 -2.00 -9.36 -5.71
C LEU A 136 -3.07 -9.35 -4.61
N ASP A 137 -3.68 -10.50 -4.31
CA ASP A 137 -4.71 -10.61 -3.27
C ASP A 137 -4.14 -10.26 -1.88
N VAL A 138 -2.95 -10.76 -1.55
CA VAL A 138 -2.27 -10.45 -0.27
C VAL A 138 -1.87 -8.97 -0.20
N ILE A 139 -1.33 -8.42 -1.29
CA ILE A 139 -0.92 -7.02 -1.37
C ILE A 139 -2.14 -6.11 -1.29
N PHE A 140 -3.25 -6.47 -1.92
CA PHE A 140 -4.48 -5.69 -1.82
C PHE A 140 -5.08 -5.73 -0.41
N GLN A 141 -5.02 -6.87 0.28
CA GLN A 141 -5.35 -6.94 1.71
C GLN A 141 -4.51 -5.96 2.54
N LEU A 142 -3.20 -5.86 2.29
CA LEU A 142 -2.33 -4.89 2.98
C LEU A 142 -2.69 -3.43 2.68
N VAL A 143 -3.15 -3.12 1.46
CA VAL A 143 -3.68 -1.77 1.16
C VAL A 143 -4.95 -1.51 1.96
N VAL A 144 -5.87 -2.48 2.02
CA VAL A 144 -7.11 -2.36 2.82
C VAL A 144 -6.79 -2.19 4.31
N ASP A 145 -5.80 -2.92 4.82
CA ASP A 145 -5.34 -2.81 6.21
C ASP A 145 -4.80 -1.40 6.50
N SER A 146 -4.00 -0.83 5.59
CA SER A 146 -3.50 0.55 5.68
C SER A 146 -4.64 1.57 5.62
N TYR A 147 -5.57 1.41 4.67
CA TYR A 147 -6.74 2.28 4.55
C TYR A 147 -7.58 2.27 5.83
N ASN A 148 -7.87 1.09 6.36
CA ASN A 148 -8.64 0.94 7.59
C ASN A 148 -7.92 1.54 8.79
N PHE A 149 -6.60 1.35 8.89
CA PHE A 149 -5.79 1.98 9.92
C PHE A 149 -5.89 3.51 9.83
N VAL A 150 -5.58 4.11 8.68
CA VAL A 150 -5.59 5.57 8.50
C VAL A 150 -6.98 6.18 8.74
N THR A 151 -8.04 5.53 8.23
CA THR A 151 -9.40 6.09 8.25
C THR A 151 -10.23 5.67 9.48
N GLY A 152 -9.81 4.65 10.22
CA GLY A 152 -10.61 4.02 11.27
C GLY A 152 -11.81 3.20 10.75
N ARG A 153 -11.88 2.94 9.44
CA ARG A 153 -12.93 2.10 8.84
C ARG A 153 -12.64 0.61 9.02
N SER A 154 -13.63 -0.22 8.67
CA SER A 154 -13.53 -1.67 8.69
C SER A 154 -14.06 -2.26 7.37
N VAL A 155 -13.38 -1.90 6.27
CA VAL A 155 -13.66 -2.43 4.93
C VAL A 155 -12.98 -3.80 4.78
N GLN A 156 -13.61 -4.71 4.04
CA GLN A 156 -13.07 -6.02 3.69
C GLN A 156 -12.75 -6.06 2.17
N PRO A 157 -11.64 -6.67 1.73
CA PRO A 157 -11.31 -6.75 0.30
C PRO A 157 -12.43 -7.38 -0.55
N SER A 158 -13.06 -8.43 -0.04
CA SER A 158 -14.14 -9.16 -0.73
C SER A 158 -15.35 -8.29 -1.08
N VAL A 159 -15.64 -7.26 -0.26
CA VAL A 159 -16.71 -6.30 -0.53
C VAL A 159 -16.35 -5.44 -1.74
N ILE A 160 -15.10 -5.00 -1.84
CA ILE A 160 -14.61 -4.19 -2.95
C ILE A 160 -14.57 -5.01 -4.24
N GLU A 161 -14.10 -6.26 -4.15
CA GLU A 161 -14.04 -7.19 -5.28
C GLU A 161 -15.44 -7.53 -5.81
N SER A 162 -16.41 -7.74 -4.94
CA SER A 162 -17.81 -8.00 -5.35
C SER A 162 -18.40 -6.80 -6.11
N GLN A 163 -18.21 -5.58 -5.61
CA GLN A 163 -18.65 -4.35 -6.29
C GLN A 163 -18.00 -4.15 -7.67
N LEU A 164 -16.80 -4.69 -7.83
CA LEU A 164 -16.03 -4.62 -9.06
C LEU A 164 -16.44 -5.67 -10.10
N LEU A 165 -17.15 -6.73 -9.71
CA LEU A 165 -17.73 -7.74 -10.59
C LEU A 165 -19.14 -7.38 -11.08
N GLU A 166 -19.83 -6.51 -10.35
CA GLU A 166 -21.18 -6.02 -10.67
C GLU A 166 -21.20 -4.85 -11.68
N ARG A 167 -20.02 -4.39 -12.12
CA ARG A 167 -19.82 -3.26 -13.06
C ARG A 167 -19.31 -3.73 -14.40
#